data_AF-A0A084T1E7-F1
#
_entry.id   AF-A0A084T1E7-F1
#
_cell.length_a   1.000
_cell.length_b   1.000
_cell.length_c   1.000
_cell.angle_alpha   90.00
_cell.angle_beta   90.00
_cell.angle_gamma   90.00
#
_symmetry.space_group_name_H-M   'P 1'
#
loop_
_entity.id
_entity.type
_entity.pdbx_description
1 polymer ?
#
loop_
_entity_poly.entity_id
_entity_poly.type
_entity_poly.pdbx_seq_one_letter_code
_entity_poly.pdbx_strand_id
1 'polypeptide(L)'
;MAHPSLDELTAMFQAARKAGEADKDNPEQLRIHRELLAACPAFTPNLLRLARLLQLIEQPSVDARESFSEAQRLLEQAVQSSERSAPSLVELGYFLDDLRNAPEDAFALHQEGAAKSLETLEYAWAGMIRHWTDTRTRESLSQALQLGERALKVFPESERILYYVTDARRYAAQQGMIPVGEE
;
A
#
# COMPACT_ATOMS: atom_id res chain seq x y z
N MET A 1 19.76 -10.53 -24.01
CA MET A 1 18.37 -10.96 -23.75
C MET A 1 17.52 -9.71 -23.68
N ALA A 2 16.33 -9.71 -24.28
CA ALA A 2 15.39 -8.60 -24.11
C ALA A 2 14.84 -8.64 -22.68
N HIS A 3 14.79 -7.50 -22.00
CA HIS A 3 14.09 -7.41 -20.72
C HIS A 3 12.59 -7.56 -20.97
N PRO A 4 11.87 -8.37 -20.17
CA PRO A 4 10.43 -8.50 -20.32
C PRO A 4 9.75 -7.15 -20.11
N SER A 5 8.71 -6.90 -20.89
CA SER A 5 7.83 -5.74 -20.72
C SER A 5 7.05 -5.81 -19.41
N LEU A 6 6.53 -4.67 -18.96
CA LEU A 6 5.68 -4.61 -17.77
C LEU A 6 4.42 -5.47 -17.91
N ASP A 7 3.84 -5.55 -19.12
CA ASP A 7 2.66 -6.37 -19.39
C ASP A 7 2.98 -7.86 -19.26
N GLU A 8 4.13 -8.31 -19.76
CA GLU A 8 4.60 -9.69 -19.60
C GLU A 8 4.85 -10.04 -18.13
N LEU A 9 5.54 -9.17 -17.39
CA LEU A 9 5.78 -9.34 -15.95
C LEU A 9 4.45 -9.41 -15.17
N THR A 10 3.49 -8.55 -15.51
CA THR A 10 2.18 -8.53 -14.87
C THR A 10 1.39 -9.79 -15.19
N ALA A 11 1.41 -10.26 -16.44
CA ALA A 11 0.75 -11.50 -16.85
C ALA A 11 1.34 -12.72 -16.12
N MET A 12 2.68 -12.82 -16.03
CA MET A 12 3.35 -13.87 -15.27
C MET A 12 2.96 -13.84 -13.79
N PHE A 13 2.93 -12.65 -13.18
CA PHE A 13 2.55 -12.48 -11.78
C PHE A 13 1.11 -12.93 -11.51
N GLN A 14 0.17 -12.59 -12.40
CA GLN A 14 -1.23 -13.03 -12.28
C GLN A 14 -1.38 -14.53 -12.50
N ALA A 15 -0.61 -15.13 -13.42
CA ALA A 15 -0.60 -16.58 -13.63
C ALA A 15 -0.12 -17.32 -12.38
N ALA A 16 0.94 -16.83 -11.72
CA ALA A 16 1.44 -17.39 -10.47
C ALA A 16 0.39 -17.32 -9.34
N ARG A 17 -0.31 -16.19 -9.21
CA ARG A 17 -1.40 -16.03 -8.24
C ARG A 17 -2.54 -17.02 -8.48
N LYS A 18 -2.97 -17.15 -9.74
CA LYS A 18 -4.04 -18.08 -10.12
C LYS A 18 -3.67 -19.54 -9.85
N ALA A 19 -2.39 -19.91 -10.06
CA ALA A 19 -1.90 -21.24 -9.73
C ALA A 19 -2.02 -21.57 -8.24
N GLY A 20 -1.72 -20.60 -7.36
CA GLY A 20 -1.86 -20.71 -5.90
C GLY A 20 -3.28 -20.62 -5.36
N GLU A 21 -4.18 -19.94 -6.07
CA GLU A 21 -5.61 -19.90 -5.72
C GLU A 21 -6.30 -21.24 -6.00
N ALA A 22 -5.88 -21.95 -7.04
CA ALA A 22 -6.39 -23.28 -7.38
C ALA A 22 -5.93 -24.35 -6.39
N ASP A 23 -4.68 -24.25 -5.92
CA ASP A 23 -4.08 -25.12 -4.92
C ASP A 23 -2.98 -24.34 -4.17
N LYS A 24 -3.12 -24.23 -2.85
CA LYS A 24 -2.23 -23.41 -2.01
C LYS A 24 -0.82 -23.97 -1.91
N ASP A 25 -0.66 -25.27 -2.13
CA ASP A 25 0.62 -25.97 -2.07
C ASP A 25 1.18 -26.23 -3.48
N ASN A 26 0.62 -25.59 -4.50
CA ASN A 26 1.01 -25.79 -5.89
C ASN A 26 2.49 -25.41 -6.10
N PRO A 27 3.39 -26.38 -6.36
CA PRO A 27 4.81 -26.10 -6.52
C PRO A 27 5.10 -25.20 -7.73
N GLU A 28 4.18 -25.17 -8.70
CA GLU A 28 4.27 -24.32 -9.89
C GLU A 28 4.19 -22.83 -9.52
N GLN A 29 3.47 -22.47 -8.46
CA GLN A 29 3.39 -21.09 -7.99
C GLN A 29 4.76 -20.56 -7.57
N LEU A 30 5.49 -21.31 -6.73
CA LEU A 30 6.86 -20.94 -6.32
C LEU A 30 7.81 -20.90 -7.52
N ARG A 31 7.67 -21.85 -8.45
CA ARG A 31 8.46 -21.91 -9.68
C ARG A 31 8.30 -20.63 -10.50
N ILE A 32 7.06 -20.22 -10.79
CA ILE A 32 6.78 -19.01 -11.58
C ILE A 32 7.27 -17.75 -10.85
N HIS A 33 7.07 -17.64 -9.54
CA HIS A 33 7.57 -16.49 -8.77
C HIS A 33 9.11 -16.38 -8.78
N ARG A 34 9.83 -17.52 -8.76
CA ARG A 34 11.29 -17.56 -8.93
C ARG A 34 11.72 -17.19 -10.35
N GLU A 35 11.01 -17.64 -11.38
CA GLU A 35 11.25 -17.20 -12.76
C GLU A 35 11.08 -15.70 -12.92
N LEU A 36 10.03 -15.15 -12.30
CA LEU A 36 9.76 -13.72 -12.32
C LEU A 36 10.87 -12.95 -11.59
N LEU A 37 11.34 -13.43 -10.43
CA LEU A 37 12.48 -12.86 -9.72
C LEU A 37 13.74 -12.83 -10.60
N ALA A 38 14.03 -13.91 -11.32
CA ALA A 38 15.17 -13.97 -12.24
C ALA A 38 15.02 -13.01 -13.42
N ALA A 39 13.80 -12.82 -13.94
CA ALA A 39 13.52 -11.96 -15.06
C ALA A 39 13.52 -10.46 -14.70
N CYS A 40 13.03 -10.11 -13.50
CA CYS A 40 13.01 -8.74 -12.98
C CYS A 40 13.16 -8.70 -11.44
N PRO A 41 14.40 -8.57 -10.93
CA PRO A 41 14.67 -8.57 -9.49
C PRO A 41 14.05 -7.39 -8.72
N ALA A 42 13.67 -6.31 -9.39
CA ALA A 42 13.11 -5.11 -8.76
C ALA A 42 11.56 -5.08 -8.79
N PHE A 43 10.90 -6.13 -9.29
CA PHE A 43 9.44 -6.15 -9.37
C PHE A 43 8.81 -6.38 -7.99
N THR A 44 8.62 -5.29 -7.25
CA THR A 44 8.17 -5.25 -5.85
C THR A 44 6.97 -6.17 -5.54
N PRO A 45 5.89 -6.23 -6.36
CA PRO A 45 4.77 -7.12 -6.07
C PRO A 45 5.17 -8.60 -5.97
N ASN A 46 6.13 -9.04 -6.79
CA ASN A 46 6.66 -10.40 -6.76
C ASN A 46 7.59 -10.63 -5.57
N LEU A 47 8.43 -9.66 -5.22
CA LEU A 47 9.30 -9.75 -4.05
C LEU A 47 8.49 -10.00 -2.77
N LEU A 48 7.46 -9.19 -2.54
CA LEU A 48 6.57 -9.32 -1.38
C LEU A 48 5.84 -10.67 -1.39
N ARG A 49 5.27 -11.07 -2.54
CA ARG A 49 4.53 -12.32 -2.66
C ARG A 49 5.43 -13.55 -2.46
N LEU A 50 6.59 -13.60 -3.10
CA LEU A 50 7.52 -14.71 -2.99
C LEU A 50 8.04 -14.83 -1.55
N ALA A 51 8.41 -13.71 -0.92
CA ALA A 51 8.81 -13.71 0.48
C ALA A 51 7.73 -14.30 1.39
N ARG A 52 6.45 -13.96 1.16
CA ARG A 52 5.34 -14.53 1.92
C ARG A 52 5.16 -16.02 1.67
N LEU A 53 5.28 -16.48 0.43
CA LEU A 53 5.17 -17.90 0.10
C LEU A 53 6.29 -18.73 0.74
N LEU A 54 7.53 -18.22 0.76
CA LEU A 54 8.66 -18.86 1.43
C LEU A 54 8.48 -18.97 2.96
N GLN A 55 7.58 -18.19 3.55
CA GLN A 55 7.21 -18.31 4.97
C GLN A 55 6.11 -19.34 5.21
N LEU A 56 5.26 -19.62 4.21
CA LEU A 56 4.04 -20.41 4.36
C LEU A 56 4.16 -21.83 3.80
N ILE A 57 4.90 -22.00 2.70
CA ILE A 57 5.02 -23.29 2.01
C ILE A 57 6.28 -23.99 2.50
N GLU A 58 6.10 -25.17 3.08
CA GLU A 58 7.21 -26.04 3.43
C GLU A 58 7.82 -26.63 2.15
N GLN A 59 9.14 -26.48 2.00
CA GLN A 59 9.90 -27.07 0.90
C GLN A 59 10.65 -28.29 1.45
N PRO A 60 10.23 -29.54 1.16
CA PRO A 60 10.75 -30.74 1.81
C PRO A 60 12.27 -30.95 1.71
N SER A 61 12.91 -30.31 0.73
CA SER A 61 14.34 -30.40 0.45
C SER A 61 15.14 -29.14 0.80
N VAL A 62 14.52 -28.13 1.41
CA VAL A 62 15.16 -26.85 1.76
C VAL A 62 15.04 -26.61 3.26
N ASP A 63 16.13 -26.24 3.92
CA ASP A 63 16.08 -25.86 5.33
C ASP A 63 15.17 -24.63 5.51
N ALA A 64 14.27 -24.67 6.49
CA ALA A 64 13.41 -23.54 6.84
C ALA A 64 14.23 -22.27 7.12
N ARG A 65 15.43 -22.40 7.71
CA ARG A 65 16.32 -21.25 7.94
C ARG A 65 16.82 -20.63 6.65
N GLU A 66 17.09 -21.43 5.62
CA GLU A 66 17.47 -20.94 4.29
C GLU A 66 16.30 -20.22 3.63
N SER A 67 15.09 -20.81 3.70
CA SER A 67 13.86 -20.20 3.18
C SER A 67 13.56 -18.85 3.85
N PHE A 68 13.69 -18.75 5.17
CA PHE A 68 13.50 -17.49 5.89
C PHE A 68 14.58 -16.46 5.58
N SER A 69 15.83 -16.89 5.39
CA SER A 69 16.91 -15.98 4.99
C SER A 69 16.73 -15.46 3.57
N GLU A 70 16.18 -16.27 2.66
CA GLU A 70 15.76 -15.83 1.33
C GLU A 70 14.59 -14.83 1.43
N ALA A 71 13.55 -15.16 2.21
CA ALA A 71 12.40 -14.28 2.42
C ALA A 71 12.81 -12.90 2.95
N GLN A 72 13.72 -12.84 3.92
CA GLN A 72 14.24 -11.59 4.46
C GLN A 72 14.90 -10.74 3.37
N ARG A 73 15.82 -11.31 2.57
CA ARG A 73 16.50 -10.58 1.49
C ARG A 73 15.51 -10.01 0.48
N LEU A 74 14.46 -10.76 0.15
CA LEU A 74 13.41 -10.31 -0.76
C LEU A 74 12.60 -9.14 -0.17
N LEU A 75 12.28 -9.17 1.12
CA LEU A 75 11.59 -8.06 1.80
C LEU A 75 12.46 -6.81 1.89
N GLU A 76 13.73 -6.95 2.24
CA GLU A 76 14.70 -5.85 2.22
C GLU A 76 14.84 -5.23 0.82
N GLN A 77 14.91 -6.08 -0.22
CA GLN A 77 14.94 -5.63 -1.60
C GLN A 77 13.64 -4.93 -2.01
N ALA A 78 12.47 -5.41 -1.54
CA ALA A 78 11.18 -4.77 -1.81
C ALA A 78 11.09 -3.39 -1.16
N VAL A 79 11.61 -3.23 0.06
CA VAL A 79 11.73 -1.92 0.73
C VAL A 79 12.63 -0.99 -0.09
N GLN A 80 13.75 -1.48 -0.61
CA GLN A 80 14.66 -0.67 -1.43
C GLN A 80 14.05 -0.28 -2.79
N SER A 81 13.49 -1.23 -3.53
CA SER A 81 12.97 -1.00 -4.89
C SER A 81 11.66 -0.21 -4.93
N SER A 82 10.95 -0.15 -3.81
CA SER A 82 9.70 0.62 -3.67
C SER A 82 9.89 2.00 -3.04
N GLU A 83 11.14 2.46 -2.87
CA GLU A 83 11.46 3.69 -2.15
C GLU A 83 10.82 3.74 -0.77
N ARG A 84 10.87 2.59 -0.07
CA ARG A 84 10.31 2.38 1.27
C ARG A 84 8.80 2.61 1.30
N SER A 85 8.08 2.03 0.34
CA SER A 85 6.62 2.08 0.34
C SER A 85 6.02 1.45 1.61
N ALA A 86 4.87 1.97 2.05
CA ALA A 86 4.21 1.50 3.28
C ALA A 86 3.97 -0.02 3.30
N PRO A 87 3.46 -0.67 2.23
CA PRO A 87 3.28 -2.12 2.23
C PRO A 87 4.60 -2.88 2.42
N SER A 88 5.68 -2.46 1.77
CA SER A 88 6.98 -3.12 1.92
C SER A 88 7.57 -2.99 3.32
N LEU A 89 7.43 -1.80 3.94
CA LEU A 89 7.87 -1.57 5.32
C LEU A 89 7.09 -2.44 6.32
N VAL A 90 5.76 -2.50 6.17
CA VAL A 90 4.89 -3.28 7.07
C VAL A 90 5.17 -4.78 6.97
N GLU A 91 5.33 -5.32 5.76
CA GLU A 91 5.64 -6.74 5.56
C GLU A 91 7.02 -7.13 6.12
N LEU A 92 8.04 -6.27 5.96
CA LEU A 92 9.34 -6.49 6.60
C LEU A 92 9.23 -6.42 8.13
N GLY A 93 8.44 -5.47 8.67
CA GLY A 93 8.19 -5.36 10.10
C GLY A 93 7.62 -6.65 10.70
N TYR A 94 6.56 -7.20 10.11
CA TYR A 94 5.98 -8.47 10.56
C TYR A 94 7.00 -9.61 10.51
N PHE A 95 7.80 -9.69 9.44
CA PHE A 95 8.84 -10.72 9.34
C PHE A 95 9.89 -10.61 10.46
N LEU A 96 10.33 -9.39 10.79
CA LEU A 96 11.33 -9.18 11.84
C LEU A 96 10.78 -9.50 13.23
N ASP A 97 9.53 -9.15 13.50
CA ASP A 97 8.87 -9.46 14.77
C ASP A 97 8.66 -10.97 14.93
N ASP A 98 7.96 -11.59 13.97
CA ASP A 98 7.50 -12.99 14.07
C ASP A 98 8.64 -14.00 13.91
N LEU A 99 9.63 -13.73 13.03
CA LEU A 99 10.61 -14.74 12.59
C LEU A 99 12.05 -14.42 13.00
N ARG A 100 12.36 -13.16 13.35
CA ARG A 100 13.70 -12.76 13.82
C ARG A 100 13.74 -12.36 15.28
N ASN A 101 12.59 -12.25 15.96
CA ASN A 101 12.49 -11.79 17.34
C ASN A 101 13.20 -10.42 17.51
N ALA A 102 12.96 -9.52 16.56
CA ALA A 102 13.53 -8.17 16.50
C ALA A 102 12.41 -7.10 16.55
N PRO A 103 11.66 -7.02 17.67
CA PRO A 103 10.46 -6.18 17.78
C PRO A 103 10.75 -4.68 17.69
N GLU A 104 11.92 -4.22 18.14
CA GLU A 104 12.29 -2.80 18.07
C GLU A 104 12.52 -2.34 16.62
N ASP A 105 13.20 -3.17 15.83
CA ASP A 105 13.41 -2.91 14.39
C ASP A 105 12.07 -2.98 13.64
N ALA A 106 11.22 -3.95 13.98
CA ALA A 106 9.87 -4.06 13.44
C ALA A 106 9.02 -2.82 13.76
N PHE A 107 9.04 -2.34 15.00
CA PHE A 107 8.28 -1.17 15.43
C PHE A 107 8.70 0.11 14.68
N ALA A 108 10.00 0.29 14.43
CA ALA A 108 10.49 1.40 13.61
C ALA A 108 9.93 1.35 12.17
N LEU A 109 9.92 0.17 11.56
CA LEU A 109 9.35 -0.04 10.22
C LEU A 109 7.84 0.20 10.19
N HIS A 110 7.10 -0.27 11.19
CA HIS A 110 5.66 -0.06 11.30
C HIS A 110 5.31 1.43 11.46
N GLN A 111 6.06 2.17 12.26
CA GLN A 111 5.87 3.62 12.40
C GLN A 111 6.10 4.36 11.07
N GLU A 112 7.18 4.04 10.36
CA GLU A 112 7.45 4.66 9.06
C GLU A 112 6.38 4.28 8.01
N GLY A 113 5.99 3.01 7.97
CA GLY A 113 4.92 2.53 7.10
C GLY A 113 3.59 3.24 7.37
N ALA A 114 3.24 3.40 8.65
CA ALA A 114 2.04 4.14 9.05
C ALA A 114 2.10 5.61 8.61
N ALA A 115 3.24 6.29 8.79
CA ALA A 115 3.42 7.66 8.34
C ALA A 115 3.25 7.80 6.81
N LYS A 116 3.83 6.89 6.02
CA LYS A 116 3.68 6.85 4.56
C LYS A 116 2.25 6.57 4.11
N SER A 117 1.54 5.68 4.80
CA SER A 117 0.12 5.43 4.56
C SER A 117 -0.74 6.65 4.87
N LEU A 118 -0.46 7.35 5.98
CA LEU A 118 -1.16 8.58 6.35
C LEU A 118 -0.96 9.69 5.30
N GLU A 119 0.26 9.87 4.80
CA GLU A 119 0.56 10.80 3.71
C GLU A 119 -0.30 10.50 2.47
N THR A 120 -0.34 9.23 2.04
CA THR A 120 -1.14 8.82 0.87
C THR A 120 -2.65 9.05 1.09
N LEU A 121 -3.14 8.76 2.30
CA LEU A 121 -4.54 8.98 2.68
C LEU A 121 -4.91 10.46 2.67
N GLU A 122 -4.03 11.33 3.18
CA GLU A 122 -4.20 12.79 3.15
C GLU A 122 -4.40 13.29 1.71
N TYR A 123 -3.52 12.88 0.79
CA TYR A 123 -3.61 13.26 -0.62
C TYR A 123 -4.91 12.76 -1.27
N ALA A 124 -5.29 11.51 -1.02
CA ALA A 124 -6.50 10.92 -1.57
C ALA A 124 -7.76 11.65 -1.08
N TRP A 125 -7.85 11.90 0.23
CA TRP A 125 -8.98 12.63 0.81
C TRP A 125 -9.05 14.07 0.32
N ALA A 126 -7.92 14.78 0.24
CA ALA A 126 -7.89 16.11 -0.36
C ALA A 126 -8.40 16.11 -1.81
N GLY A 127 -7.99 15.12 -2.62
CA GLY A 127 -8.46 14.97 -4.00
C GLY A 127 -9.97 14.73 -4.10
N MET A 128 -10.52 13.89 -3.22
CA MET A 128 -11.97 13.62 -3.14
C MET A 128 -12.75 14.87 -2.73
N ILE A 129 -12.31 15.58 -1.68
CA ILE A 129 -12.93 16.81 -1.21
C ILE A 129 -12.92 17.84 -2.34
N ARG A 130 -11.80 18.03 -3.04
CA ARG A 130 -11.70 18.92 -4.20
C ARG A 130 -12.71 18.55 -5.28
N HIS A 131 -12.74 17.28 -5.71
CA HIS A 131 -13.63 16.84 -6.78
C HIS A 131 -15.10 17.12 -6.47
N TRP A 132 -15.54 16.81 -5.24
CA TRP A 132 -16.91 17.08 -4.82
C TRP A 132 -17.20 18.58 -4.67
N THR A 133 -16.23 19.34 -4.17
CA THR A 133 -16.32 20.81 -4.09
C THR A 133 -16.50 21.44 -5.47
N ASP A 134 -15.76 20.95 -6.48
CA ASP A 134 -15.83 21.42 -7.87
C ASP A 134 -17.14 21.02 -8.57
N THR A 135 -17.77 19.92 -8.14
CA THR A 135 -19.04 19.42 -8.70
C THR A 135 -20.24 20.30 -8.33
N ARG A 136 -20.21 20.96 -7.16
CA ARG A 136 -21.18 21.99 -6.73
C ARG A 136 -22.65 21.58 -6.74
N THR A 137 -22.98 20.30 -6.59
CA THR A 137 -24.34 19.89 -6.21
C THR A 137 -24.49 19.88 -4.69
N ARG A 138 -25.71 20.03 -4.17
CA ARG A 138 -25.98 19.92 -2.72
C ARG A 138 -25.46 18.61 -2.13
N GLU A 139 -25.60 17.49 -2.86
CA GLU A 139 -25.09 16.19 -2.44
C GLU A 139 -23.56 16.19 -2.36
N SER A 140 -22.88 16.63 -3.42
CA SER A 140 -21.42 16.66 -3.46
C SER A 140 -20.83 17.57 -2.39
N LEU A 141 -21.40 18.75 -2.16
CA LEU A 141 -20.94 19.67 -1.10
C LEU A 141 -21.14 19.06 0.29
N SER A 142 -22.24 18.33 0.52
CA SER A 142 -22.45 17.59 1.76
C SER A 142 -21.36 16.52 1.97
N GLN A 143 -21.04 15.75 0.92
CA GLN A 143 -19.96 14.74 0.97
C GLN A 143 -18.59 15.37 1.25
N ALA A 144 -18.28 16.48 0.59
CA ALA A 144 -17.03 17.23 0.80
C ALA A 144 -16.90 17.70 2.25
N LEU A 145 -17.96 18.27 2.83
CA LEU A 145 -17.97 18.75 4.21
C LEU A 145 -17.84 17.61 5.23
N GLN A 146 -18.57 16.50 5.03
CA GLN A 146 -18.50 15.33 5.92
C GLN A 146 -17.11 14.68 5.91
N LEU A 147 -16.52 14.48 4.74
CA LEU A 147 -15.15 13.97 4.64
C LEU A 147 -14.17 14.99 5.21
N GLY A 148 -14.35 16.27 4.94
CA GLY A 148 -13.55 17.38 5.46
C GLY A 148 -13.46 17.41 6.98
N GLU A 149 -14.58 17.26 7.68
CA GLU A 149 -14.61 17.22 9.15
C GLU A 149 -13.78 16.05 9.70
N ARG A 150 -13.94 14.86 9.11
CA ARG A 150 -13.16 13.67 9.49
C ARG A 150 -11.68 13.87 9.16
N ALA A 151 -11.40 14.45 8.00
CA ALA A 151 -10.06 14.69 7.51
C ALA A 151 -9.28 15.64 8.42
N LEU A 152 -9.86 16.77 8.84
CA LEU A 152 -9.20 17.73 9.73
C LEU A 152 -8.98 17.19 11.15
N LYS A 153 -9.74 16.18 11.60
CA LYS A 153 -9.46 15.48 12.87
C LYS A 153 -8.23 14.58 12.76
N VAL A 154 -7.99 13.99 11.59
CA VAL A 154 -6.85 13.09 11.34
C VAL A 154 -5.61 13.88 10.92
N PHE A 155 -5.78 14.96 10.16
CA PHE A 155 -4.73 15.80 9.57
C PHE A 155 -4.97 17.27 9.94
N PRO A 156 -4.86 17.64 11.24
CA PRO A 156 -5.18 19.00 11.70
C PRO A 156 -4.31 20.07 11.03
N GLU A 157 -3.07 19.74 10.69
CA GLU A 157 -2.11 20.67 10.07
C GLU A 157 -2.13 20.62 8.52
N SER A 158 -3.08 19.89 7.90
CA SER A 158 -3.13 19.81 6.44
C SER A 158 -3.73 21.08 5.83
N GLU A 159 -2.86 21.98 5.37
CA GLU A 159 -3.24 23.18 4.62
C GLU A 159 -4.06 22.84 3.37
N ARG A 160 -3.74 21.72 2.71
CA ARG A 160 -4.43 21.26 1.49
C ARG A 160 -5.88 20.89 1.77
N ILE A 161 -6.12 20.13 2.82
CA ILE A 161 -7.48 19.73 3.22
C ILE A 161 -8.25 20.96 3.67
N LEU A 162 -7.64 21.81 4.50
CA LEU A 162 -8.26 23.04 4.98
C LEU A 162 -8.68 23.96 3.82
N TYR A 163 -7.83 24.12 2.81
CA TYR A 163 -8.13 24.89 1.61
C TYR A 163 -9.42 24.40 0.92
N TYR A 164 -9.52 23.10 0.62
CA TYR A 164 -10.70 22.57 -0.09
C TYR A 164 -11.95 22.55 0.78
N VAL A 165 -11.83 22.32 2.09
CA VAL A 165 -12.96 22.41 3.02
C VAL A 165 -13.50 23.84 3.10
N THR A 166 -12.62 24.84 3.10
CA THR A 166 -13.02 26.26 3.10
C THR A 166 -13.80 26.60 1.83
N ASP A 167 -13.34 26.12 0.67
CA ASP A 167 -14.07 26.28 -0.59
C ASP A 167 -15.44 25.57 -0.57
N ALA A 168 -15.51 24.35 -0.05
CA ALA A 168 -16.75 23.61 0.11
C ALA A 168 -17.76 24.37 0.98
N ARG A 169 -17.31 24.91 2.13
CA ARG A 169 -18.13 25.73 3.03
C ARG A 169 -18.67 26.96 2.31
N ARG A 170 -17.80 27.68 1.60
CA ARG A 170 -18.20 28.87 0.83
C ARG A 170 -19.29 28.55 -0.19
N TYR A 171 -19.14 27.46 -0.96
CA TYR A 171 -20.15 27.08 -1.95
C TYR A 171 -21.44 26.54 -1.31
N ALA A 172 -21.34 25.81 -0.20
CA ALA A 172 -22.51 25.35 0.56
C ALA A 172 -23.32 26.53 1.12
N ALA A 173 -22.64 27.56 1.64
CA ALA A 173 -23.27 28.80 2.12
C ALA A 173 -24.01 29.53 0.99
N GLN A 174 -23.40 29.64 -0.20
CA GLN A 174 -24.05 30.20 -1.39
C GLN A 174 -25.32 29.43 -1.81
N GLN A 175 -25.41 28.14 -1.49
CA GLN A 175 -26.59 27.29 -1.75
C GLN A 175 -27.60 27.24 -0.59
N GLY A 176 -27.37 28.02 0.47
CA GLY A 176 -28.21 28.06 1.67
C GLY A 176 -28.17 26.75 2.47
N MET A 177 -27.11 25.95 2.33
CA MET A 177 -26.95 24.68 3.03
C MET A 177 -26.41 24.85 4.45
N ILE A 178 -25.65 25.93 4.68
CA ILE A 178 -25.09 26.30 5.99
C ILE A 178 -25.27 27.81 6.23
N PRO A 179 -25.38 28.26 7.49
CA PRO A 179 -25.44 29.68 7.80
C PRO A 179 -24.18 30.40 7.32
N VAL A 180 -24.33 31.62 6.80
CA VAL A 180 -23.19 32.48 6.44
C VAL A 180 -22.58 33.01 7.75
N GLY A 181 -21.49 32.42 8.24
CA GLY A 181 -20.72 33.01 9.35
C GLY A 181 -20.06 32.08 10.39
N GLU A 182 -20.09 30.75 10.24
CA GLU A 182 -19.25 29.87 11.09
C GLU A 182 -17.92 29.59 10.35
N GLU A 183 -16.97 30.51 10.53
CA GLU A 183 -15.57 30.37 10.12
C GLU A 183 -14.83 29.36 11.03
#